data_AF-A0A392RNW4-F1
#
_entry.id   AF-A0A392RNW4-F1
#
_cell.length_a   1.000
_cell.length_b   1.000
_cell.length_c   1.000
_cell.angle_alpha   90.00
_cell.angle_beta   90.00
_cell.angle_gamma   90.00
#
_symmetry.space_group_name_H-M   'P 1'
#
loop_
_entity.id
_entity.type
_entity.pdbx_description
1 polymer ?
#
loop_
_entity_poly.entity_id
_entity_poly.type
_entity_poly.pdbx_seq_one_letter_code
_entity_poly.pdbx_strand_id
1 'polypeptide(L)' 'MQHPVHSLLVFNSDKKAIPVAWIIAPKFSCLDAHRWMRALYNRVHTKDATWKLAGFVVDDPQYDVHAI' A
#
# COMPACT_ATOMS: atom_id res chain seq x y z
N MET A 1 9.76 22.10 -2.25
CA MET A 1 9.11 20.90 -2.82
C MET A 1 9.29 19.76 -1.83
N GLN A 2 8.35 19.55 -0.91
CA GLN A 2 8.36 18.39 -0.02
C GLN A 2 7.39 17.37 -0.62
N HIS A 3 7.89 16.20 -1.00
CA HIS A 3 7.04 15.11 -1.47
C HIS A 3 6.61 14.28 -0.26
N PRO A 4 5.31 13.98 -0.08
CA PRO A 4 4.88 13.09 0.98
C PRO A 4 5.49 11.70 0.79
N VAL A 5 5.92 11.11 1.91
CA VAL A 5 6.49 9.76 1.97
C VAL A 5 5.40 8.84 2.50
N HIS A 6 5.06 7.82 1.73
CA HIS A 6 4.10 6.78 2.12
C HIS A 6 4.86 5.48 2.39
N SER A 7 4.38 4.68 3.33
CA SER A 7 4.99 3.39 3.68
C SER A 7 4.08 2.24 3.28
N LEU A 8 4.64 1.22 2.63
CA LEU A 8 3.95 -0.05 2.39
C LEU A 8 4.21 -0.98 3.57
N LEU A 9 3.14 -1.35 4.26
CA LEU A 9 3.19 -2.24 5.43
C LEU A 9 2.53 -3.57 5.07
N VAL A 10 3.09 -4.66 5.61
CA VAL A 10 2.47 -5.99 5.59
C VAL A 10 2.20 -6.41 7.03
N PHE A 11 1.03 -6.99 7.27
CA PHE A 11 0.66 -7.52 8.59
C PHE A 11 0.99 -9.01 8.66
N ASN A 12 1.72 -9.43 9.70
CA ASN A 12 1.92 -10.85 9.97
C ASN A 12 0.68 -11.47 10.64
N SER A 13 0.72 -12.78 10.92
CA SER A 13 -0.36 -13.49 11.63
C SER A 13 -0.73 -12.89 12.99
N ASP A 14 0.23 -12.22 13.63
CA ASP A 14 0.05 -11.56 14.93
C ASP A 14 -0.50 -10.13 14.80
N LYS A 15 -0.89 -9.71 13.58
CA LYS A 15 -1.35 -8.35 13.25
C LYS A 15 -0.30 -7.27 13.51
N LYS A 16 0.99 -7.63 13.55
CA LYS A 16 2.08 -6.64 13.61
C LYS A 16 2.37 -6.09 12.23
N ALA A 17 2.40 -4.77 12.11
CA ALA A 17 2.79 -4.09 10.89
C ALA A 17 4.30 -4.17 10.67
N ILE A 18 4.71 -4.63 9.49
CA ILE A 18 6.11 -4.76 9.06
C ILE A 18 6.31 -3.87 7.84
N PRO A 19 7.22 -2.87 7.88
CA PRO A 19 7.50 -2.05 6.72
C PRO A 19 8.27 -2.85 5.67
N VAL A 20 7.78 -2.85 4.43
CA VAL A 20 8.39 -3.60 3.31
C VAL A 20 8.83 -2.72 2.15
N ALA A 21 8.31 -1.50 2.04
CA ALA A 21 8.70 -0.53 1.02
C ALA A 21 8.34 0.91 1.42
N TRP A 22 8.99 1.87 0.76
CA TRP A 22 8.77 3.31 0.91
C TRP A 22 8.44 3.91 -0.45
N ILE A 23 7.41 4.74 -0.53
CA ILE A 23 6.92 5.35 -1.77
C ILE A 23 7.01 6.87 -1.61
N ILE A 24 7.88 7.50 -2.40
CA ILE A 24 8.05 8.95 -2.43
C ILE A 24 7.36 9.45 -3.70
N ALA A 25 6.19 10.08 -3.56
CA ALA A 25 5.41 10.56 -4.70
C ALA A 25 4.69 11.87 -4.34
N PRO A 26 4.53 12.83 -5.27
CA PRO A 26 3.82 14.08 -5.01
C PRO A 26 2.34 13.88 -4.64
N LYS A 27 1.70 12.83 -5.17
CA LYS A 27 0.34 12.40 -4.84
C LYS A 27 0.27 10.88 -4.96
N PHE A 28 -0.49 10.22 -4.09
CA PHE A 28 -0.81 8.79 -4.19
C PHE A 28 -1.85 8.53 -5.32
N SER A 29 -1.76 9.22 -6.45
CA SER A 29 -2.79 9.15 -7.50
C SER A 29 -3.05 7.68 -7.87
N CYS A 30 -4.28 7.26 -7.60
CA CYS A 30 -4.69 5.87 -7.48
C CYS A 30 -4.36 5.01 -8.71
N LEU A 31 -4.25 5.61 -9.90
CA LEU A 31 -4.04 4.89 -11.15
C LEU A 31 -2.70 4.14 -11.20
N ASP A 32 -1.62 4.76 -10.76
CA ASP A 32 -0.30 4.12 -10.73
C ASP A 32 -0.21 3.13 -9.58
N ALA A 33 -0.75 3.49 -8.41
CA ALA A 33 -0.85 2.59 -7.27
C ALA A 33 -1.60 1.29 -7.66
N HIS A 34 -2.71 1.39 -8.40
CA HIS A 34 -3.45 0.23 -8.90
C HIS A 34 -2.62 -0.65 -9.84
N ARG A 35 -1.80 -0.07 -10.73
CA ARG A 35 -0.91 -0.85 -11.61
C ARG A 35 0.14 -1.61 -10.80
N TRP A 36 0.76 -0.94 -9.83
CA TRP A 36 1.73 -1.57 -8.94
C TRP A 36 1.10 -2.66 -8.06
N MET A 37 -0.07 -2.40 -7.48
CA MET A 37 -0.82 -3.38 -6.67
C MET A 37 -1.18 -4.62 -7.50
N ARG A 38 -1.65 -4.43 -8.75
CA ARG A 38 -1.95 -5.55 -9.66
C ARG A 38 -0.68 -6.34 -10.02
N ALA A 39 0.43 -5.65 -10.31
CA ALA A 39 1.69 -6.32 -10.62
C ALA A 39 2.24 -7.13 -9.43
N LEU A 40 2.12 -6.60 -8.21
CA LEU A 40 2.50 -7.30 -6.98
C LEU A 40 1.61 -8.53 -6.76
N TYR A 41 0.29 -8.37 -6.86
CA TYR A 41 -0.67 -9.47 -6.77
C TYR A 41 -0.30 -10.60 -7.73
N ASN A 42 -0.10 -10.28 -9.01
CA ASN A 42 0.23 -11.27 -10.04
C ASN A 42 1.54 -12.02 -9.71
N ARG A 43 2.57 -11.31 -9.24
CA ARG A 43 3.86 -11.94 -8.86
C ARG A 43 3.74 -12.88 -7.67
N VAL A 44 2.95 -12.52 -6.66
CA VAL A 44 2.72 -13.41 -5.51
C VAL A 44 1.91 -14.62 -5.95
N HIS A 45 0.86 -14.39 -6.74
CA HIS A 45 -0.02 -15.46 -7.22
C HIS A 45 0.70 -16.48 -8.13
N THR A 46 1.71 -16.06 -8.90
CA THR A 46 2.56 -17.00 -9.66
C THR A 46 3.40 -17.93 -8.78
N LYS A 47 3.69 -17.54 -7.53
CA LYS A 47 4.45 -18.36 -6.57
C LYS A 47 3.55 -19.17 -5.66
N ASP A 48 2.39 -18.61 -5.31
CA ASP A 48 1.39 -19.23 -4.46
C ASP A 48 -0.01 -18.83 -4.94
N ALA A 49 -0.67 -19.74 -5.66
CA ALA A 49 -2.01 -19.51 -6.18
C ALA A 49 -3.09 -19.51 -5.08
N THR A 50 -2.76 -19.99 -3.87
CA THR A 50 -3.70 -20.01 -2.74
C THR A 50 -3.72 -18.70 -1.98
N TRP A 51 -2.73 -17.83 -2.21
CA TRP A 51 -2.64 -16.52 -1.57
C TRP A 51 -3.83 -15.64 -1.94
N LYS A 52 -4.50 -15.11 -0.93
CA LYS A 52 -5.64 -14.19 -1.07
C LYS A 52 -5.26 -12.82 -0.55
N LEU A 53 -5.49 -11.80 -1.37
CA LEU A 53 -5.37 -10.42 -0.95
C LEU A 53 -6.48 -10.11 0.07
N ALA A 54 -6.11 -9.83 1.32
CA ALA A 54 -7.06 -9.46 2.37
C ALA A 54 -7.56 -8.00 2.26
N GLY A 55 -6.79 -7.13 1.60
CA GLY A 55 -7.08 -5.71 1.43
C GLY A 55 -5.81 -4.88 1.45
N PHE A 56 -5.91 -3.61 1.05
CA PHE A 56 -4.86 -2.61 1.22
C PHE A 56 -5.39 -1.49 2.12
N VAL A 57 -4.54 -0.98 3.02
CA VAL A 57 -4.83 0.22 3.81
C VAL A 57 -3.93 1.32 3.28
N VAL A 58 -4.53 2.44 2.91
CA VAL A 58 -3.81 3.65 2.50
C VAL A 58 -4.00 4.67 3.60
N ASP A 59 -2.92 5.01 4.28
CA ASP A 59 -2.88 6.12 5.21
C ASP A 59 -2.48 7.37 4.42
N ASP A 60 -3.43 8.29 4.23
CA ASP A 60 -3.18 9.57 3.57
C ASP A 60 -3.18 10.68 4.64
N PRO A 61 -2.00 11.19 5.03
CA PRO A 61 -1.91 12.24 6.05
C PRO A 61 -2.51 13.58 5.59
N GLN A 62 -2.91 13.73 4.33
CA GLN A 62 -3.63 14.91 3.82
C GLN A 62 -5.14 14.83 4.05
N TYR A 63 -5.69 13.64 4.34
CA TYR A 63 -7.09 13.47 4.74
C TYR A 63 -7.24 13.80 6.23
N ASP A 64 -7.37 15.09 6.54
CA ASP A 64 -7.63 15.57 7.90
C ASP A 64 -9.05 15.18 8.34
N VAL A 65 -9.16 14.51 9.49
CA VAL A 65 -10.44 14.10 10.11
C VAL A 65 -11.25 15.32 10.57
N HIS A 66 -10.61 16.48 10.73
CA HIS A 66 -11.27 17.73 11.15
C HIS A 66 -12.00 18.48 10.03
N ALA A 67 -12.13 17.91 8.83
CA ALA A 67 -12.80 18.54 7.69
C ALA A 67 -14.33 18.29 7.62
N ILE A 68 -14.94 17.69 8.66
CA ILE A 68 -16.39 17.45 8.76
C ILE A 68 -16.96 18.12 10.01
#